data_AF-A0A9P8ZDF6-F1
#
_entry.id   AF-A0A9P8ZDF6-F1
#
_cell.length_a   1.000
_cell.length_b   1.000
_cell.length_c   1.000
_cell.angle_alpha   90.00
_cell.angle_beta   90.00
_cell.angle_gamma   90.00
#
_symmetry.space_group_name_H-M   'P 1'
#
loop_
_entity.id
_entity.type
_entity.pdbx_description
1 polymer ?
#
loop_
_entity_poly.entity_id
_entity_poly.type
_entity_poly.pdbx_seq_one_letter_code
_entity_poly.pdbx_strand_id
1 'polypeptide(L)'
;SKPDRDAYNVEQDFIRAELEALQLKLTAVKYKIGLFSKVGPAADRRTALRAELGVVRSSQRNHKASRARLFDEIRAIQESTNKRIKDIQDAKQKAPFQTIADVDTAIKSLDLQVESGALTIVQEKRAIADISTFKSARKALKVRLVEELAIQKERARADELRTELEDPEAKALSNSYEAIKEELEEMKKEGDEAYANRAQLFDERDALQKHISELHDRRRVGVQTYHDAIDRYRKKLN
;
A
#
# COMPACT_ATOMS: atom_id res chain seq x y z
N SER A 1 14.65 44.13 70.94
CA SER A 1 14.46 42.77 71.49
C SER A 1 15.61 41.88 71.04
N LYS A 2 15.95 40.86 71.83
CA LYS A 2 16.93 39.84 71.45
C LYS A 2 16.34 39.02 70.28
N PRO A 3 17.09 38.76 69.19
CA PRO A 3 16.62 37.90 68.11
C PRO A 3 16.34 36.48 68.60
N ASP A 4 15.28 35.85 68.09
CA ASP A 4 14.90 34.48 68.43
C ASP A 4 15.81 33.49 67.68
N ARG A 5 16.62 32.75 68.44
CA ARG A 5 17.57 31.77 67.91
C ARG A 5 16.90 30.45 67.56
N ASP A 6 15.87 30.06 68.29
CA ASP A 6 15.24 28.76 68.11
C ASP A 6 14.38 28.78 66.85
N ALA A 7 13.65 29.87 66.61
CA ALA A 7 12.92 30.09 65.36
C ALA A 7 13.86 30.09 64.13
N TYR A 8 15.03 30.74 64.23
CA TYR A 8 16.04 30.74 63.17
C TYR A 8 16.57 29.33 62.86
N ASN A 9 16.94 28.56 63.89
CA ASN A 9 17.46 27.20 63.70
C ASN A 9 16.41 26.28 63.04
N VAL A 10 15.14 26.36 63.49
CA VAL A 10 14.04 25.58 62.91
C VAL A 10 13.85 25.90 61.42
N GLU A 11 13.91 27.18 61.04
CA GLU A 11 13.81 27.57 59.62
C GLU A 11 15.03 27.09 58.80
N GLN A 12 16.24 27.17 59.34
CA GLN A 12 17.45 26.69 58.65
C GLN A 12 17.44 25.16 58.46
N ASP A 13 17.02 24.41 59.48
CA ASP A 13 16.92 22.95 59.41
C ASP A 13 15.84 22.51 58.42
N PHE A 14 14.70 23.21 58.38
CA PHE A 14 13.66 23.00 57.38
C PHE A 14 14.20 23.23 55.96
N ILE A 15 14.83 24.39 55.70
CA ILE A 15 15.38 24.71 54.38
C ILE A 15 16.45 23.69 53.97
N ARG A 16 17.29 23.24 54.92
CA ARG A 16 18.30 22.22 54.65
C ARG A 16 17.68 20.88 54.25
N ALA A 17 16.71 20.39 55.02
CA ALA A 17 16.03 19.12 54.72
C ALA A 17 15.32 19.17 53.35
N GLU A 18 14.69 20.31 53.02
CA GLU A 18 14.04 20.50 51.74
C GLU A 18 15.04 20.55 50.58
N LEU A 19 16.18 21.24 50.74
CA LEU A 19 17.27 21.25 49.77
C LEU A 19 17.82 19.85 49.49
N GLU A 20 18.07 19.04 50.53
CA GLU A 20 18.56 17.66 50.38
C GLU A 20 17.54 16.79 49.61
N ALA A 21 16.25 16.92 49.94
CA ALA A 21 15.18 16.20 49.24
C ALA A 21 15.04 16.61 47.76
N LEU A 22 15.11 17.91 47.45
CA LEU A 22 15.02 18.42 46.09
C LEU A 22 16.26 18.08 45.26
N GLN A 23 17.45 18.09 45.86
CA GLN A 23 18.68 17.67 45.20
C GLN A 23 18.62 16.19 44.80
N LEU A 24 18.10 15.32 45.67
CA LEU A 24 17.89 13.90 45.35
C LEU A 24 16.94 13.75 44.15
N LYS A 25 15.80 14.44 44.15
CA LYS A 25 14.86 14.44 43.02
C LYS A 25 15.52 14.94 41.73
N LEU A 26 16.29 16.03 41.81
CA LEU A 26 16.99 16.59 40.65
C LEU A 26 18.01 15.60 40.06
N THR A 27 18.76 14.87 40.90
CA THR A 27 19.69 13.84 40.42
C THR A 27 18.96 12.69 39.72
N ALA A 28 17.82 12.25 40.25
CA ALA A 28 16.99 11.22 39.63
C ALA A 28 16.43 11.66 38.27
N VAL A 29 15.92 12.90 38.16
CA VAL A 29 15.42 13.46 36.89
C VAL A 29 16.54 13.60 35.87
N LYS A 30 17.72 14.11 36.28
CA LYS A 30 18.89 14.20 35.40
C LYS A 30 19.36 12.83 34.89
N TYR A 31 19.33 11.81 35.76
CA TYR A 31 19.63 10.44 35.36
C TYR A 31 18.62 9.93 34.32
N LYS A 32 17.33 10.13 34.54
CA LYS A 32 16.26 9.78 33.57
C LYS A 32 16.49 10.47 32.22
N ILE A 33 16.76 11.78 32.20
CA ILE A 33 17.06 12.53 30.97
C ILE A 33 18.27 11.92 30.22
N GLY A 34 19.30 11.51 30.95
CA GLY A 34 20.50 10.88 30.38
C GLY A 34 20.23 9.55 29.67
N LEU A 35 19.17 8.83 30.03
CA LEU A 35 18.78 7.58 29.36
C LEU A 35 18.16 7.82 27.97
N PHE A 36 17.53 8.98 27.72
CA PHE A 36 16.88 9.31 26.45
C PHE A 36 17.83 9.80 25.35
N SER A 37 19.09 10.14 25.65
CA SER A 37 20.00 10.81 24.69
C SER A 37 20.68 9.87 23.69
N LYS A 38 20.50 8.56 23.80
CA LYS A 38 21.11 7.59 22.90
C LYS A 38 20.24 7.49 21.64
N VAL A 39 20.70 8.08 20.54
CA VAL A 39 20.14 7.83 19.19
C VAL A 39 20.23 6.33 18.95
N GLY A 40 19.08 5.67 18.95
CA GLY A 40 18.99 4.23 19.00
C GLY A 40 18.74 3.58 17.63
N PRO A 41 18.74 2.23 17.59
CA PRO A 41 18.45 1.40 16.42
C PRO A 41 17.12 1.74 15.71
N ALA A 42 16.21 2.45 16.37
CA ALA A 42 14.94 2.91 15.82
C ALA A 42 15.11 3.87 14.63
N ALA A 43 16.14 4.74 14.62
CA ALA A 43 16.36 5.66 13.50
C ALA A 43 16.77 4.91 12.22
N ASP A 44 17.62 3.90 12.36
CA ASP A 44 18.10 3.06 11.26
C ASP A 44 16.97 2.17 10.74
N ARG A 45 16.20 1.53 11.64
CA ARG A 45 15.01 0.74 11.27
C ARG A 45 13.99 1.57 10.51
N ARG A 46 13.72 2.79 10.95
CA ARG A 46 12.81 3.72 10.26
C ARG A 46 13.31 4.08 8.85
N THR A 47 14.62 4.19 8.67
CA THR A 47 15.22 4.47 7.37
C THR A 47 15.11 3.25 6.45
N ALA A 48 15.38 2.05 6.97
CA ALA A 48 15.21 0.79 6.25
C ALA A 48 13.76 0.58 5.80
N LEU A 49 12.79 0.72 6.69
CA LEU A 49 11.36 0.60 6.37
C LEU A 49 10.91 1.60 5.29
N ARG A 50 11.43 2.82 5.30
CA ARG A 50 11.13 3.80 4.23
C ARG A 50 11.73 3.41 2.88
N ALA A 51 12.94 2.84 2.89
CA ALA A 51 13.56 2.33 1.67
C ALA A 51 12.76 1.14 1.10
N GLU A 52 12.39 0.19 1.96
CA GLU A 52 11.52 -0.94 1.60
C GLU A 52 10.16 -0.47 1.06
N LEU A 53 9.52 0.51 1.72
CA LEU A 53 8.28 1.11 1.24
C LEU A 53 8.43 1.74 -0.16
N GLY A 54 9.58 2.36 -0.44
CA GLY A 54 9.93 2.89 -1.76
C GLY A 54 10.00 1.79 -2.82
N VAL A 55 10.64 0.67 -2.50
CA VAL A 55 10.71 -0.51 -3.37
C VAL A 55 9.31 -1.09 -3.62
N VAL A 56 8.52 -1.31 -2.57
CA VAL A 56 7.16 -1.85 -2.69
C VAL A 56 6.28 -0.95 -3.57
N ARG A 57 6.34 0.38 -3.39
CA ARG A 57 5.62 1.34 -4.25
C ARG A 57 6.04 1.26 -5.71
N SER A 58 7.33 1.14 -5.98
CA SER A 58 7.85 0.97 -7.34
C SER A 58 7.35 -0.32 -7.96
N SER A 59 7.41 -1.44 -7.23
CA SER A 59 6.90 -2.74 -7.68
C SER A 59 5.40 -2.66 -7.96
N GLN A 60 4.59 -2.12 -7.04
CA GLN A 60 3.15 -1.93 -7.24
C GLN A 60 2.84 -1.11 -8.51
N ARG A 61 3.60 -0.05 -8.79
CA ARG A 61 3.45 0.73 -10.03
C ARG A 61 3.74 -0.11 -11.26
N ASN A 62 4.80 -0.93 -11.23
CA ASN A 62 5.17 -1.80 -12.34
C ASN A 62 4.12 -2.89 -12.57
N HIS A 63 3.64 -3.56 -11.53
CA HIS A 63 2.54 -4.54 -11.63
C HIS A 63 1.28 -3.88 -12.18
N LYS A 64 0.92 -2.68 -11.73
CA LYS A 64 -0.25 -1.95 -12.26
C LYS A 64 -0.11 -1.64 -13.75
N ALA A 65 1.06 -1.21 -14.20
CA ALA A 65 1.33 -0.94 -15.61
C ALA A 65 1.27 -2.23 -16.46
N SER A 66 1.82 -3.34 -15.95
CA SER A 66 1.74 -4.64 -16.62
C SER A 66 0.29 -5.13 -16.74
N ARG A 67 -0.46 -5.10 -15.64
CA ARG A 67 -1.89 -5.47 -15.61
C ARG A 67 -2.72 -4.65 -16.58
N ALA A 68 -2.49 -3.34 -16.67
CA ALA A 68 -3.20 -2.48 -17.63
C ALA A 68 -2.95 -2.93 -19.08
N ARG A 69 -1.71 -3.25 -19.44
CA ARG A 69 -1.38 -3.77 -20.78
C ARG A 69 -2.05 -5.11 -21.07
N LEU A 70 -2.03 -6.04 -20.10
CA LEU A 70 -2.71 -7.33 -20.23
C LEU A 70 -4.22 -7.14 -20.42
N PHE A 71 -4.85 -6.24 -19.66
CA PHE A 71 -6.27 -5.92 -19.82
C PHE A 71 -6.60 -5.34 -21.20
N ASP A 72 -5.77 -4.44 -21.71
CA ASP A 72 -5.96 -3.85 -23.04
C ASP A 72 -5.80 -4.91 -24.14
N GLU A 73 -4.84 -5.83 -24.01
CA GLU A 73 -4.65 -6.95 -24.93
C GLU A 73 -5.85 -7.91 -24.91
N ILE A 74 -6.31 -8.29 -23.72
CA ILE A 74 -7.51 -9.13 -23.55
C ILE A 74 -8.73 -8.46 -24.17
N ARG A 75 -8.90 -7.15 -23.97
CA ARG A 75 -10.02 -6.39 -24.57
C ARG A 75 -9.93 -6.39 -26.09
N ALA A 76 -8.76 -6.11 -26.65
CA ALA A 76 -8.54 -6.12 -28.10
C ALA A 76 -8.85 -7.49 -28.72
N ILE A 77 -8.40 -8.57 -28.07
CA ILE A 77 -8.73 -9.94 -28.49
C ILE A 77 -10.25 -10.14 -28.44
N GLN A 78 -10.91 -9.85 -27.31
CA GLN A 78 -12.35 -10.02 -27.17
C GLN A 78 -13.16 -9.25 -28.21
N GLU A 79 -12.82 -7.99 -28.49
CA GLU A 79 -13.49 -7.17 -29.50
C GLU A 79 -13.34 -7.76 -30.91
N SER A 80 -12.11 -8.15 -31.27
CA SER A 80 -11.82 -8.76 -32.56
C SER A 80 -12.52 -10.12 -32.73
N THR A 81 -12.49 -10.96 -31.71
CA THR A 81 -13.13 -12.27 -31.69
C THR A 81 -14.66 -12.14 -31.73
N ASN A 82 -15.24 -11.21 -30.97
CA ASN A 82 -16.69 -10.97 -30.98
C ASN A 82 -17.19 -10.48 -32.34
N LYS A 83 -16.41 -9.64 -33.03
CA LYS A 83 -16.72 -9.22 -34.39
C LYS A 83 -16.73 -10.40 -35.35
N ARG A 84 -15.67 -11.21 -35.35
CA ARG A 84 -15.59 -12.42 -36.20
C ARG A 84 -16.68 -13.43 -35.91
N ILE A 85 -17.07 -13.61 -34.64
CA ILE A 85 -18.19 -14.49 -34.26
C ILE A 85 -19.49 -14.01 -34.89
N LYS A 86 -19.78 -12.71 -34.85
CA LYS A 86 -20.98 -12.14 -35.49
C LYS A 86 -20.95 -12.36 -37.00
N ASP A 87 -19.82 -12.07 -37.64
CA ASP A 87 -19.65 -12.25 -39.08
C ASP A 87 -19.89 -13.72 -39.49
N ILE A 88 -19.36 -14.68 -38.71
CA ILE A 88 -19.58 -16.12 -38.93
C ILE A 88 -21.03 -16.52 -38.68
N GLN A 89 -21.68 -15.98 -37.65
CA GLN A 89 -23.09 -16.25 -37.36
C GLN A 89 -24.00 -15.73 -38.48
N ASP A 90 -23.76 -14.52 -38.97
CA ASP A 90 -24.50 -13.92 -40.09
C ASP A 90 -24.28 -14.71 -41.38
N ALA A 91 -23.04 -15.15 -41.64
CA ALA A 91 -22.72 -16.02 -42.75
C ALA A 91 -23.42 -17.39 -42.64
N LYS A 92 -23.51 -17.95 -41.43
CA LYS A 92 -24.18 -19.23 -41.16
C LYS A 92 -25.69 -19.15 -41.39
N GLN A 93 -26.34 -18.04 -41.02
CA GLN A 93 -27.77 -17.84 -41.25
C GLN A 93 -28.13 -17.75 -42.74
N LYS A 94 -27.23 -17.22 -43.56
CA LYS A 94 -27.43 -17.06 -45.01
C LYS A 94 -26.93 -18.25 -45.83
N ALA A 95 -26.22 -19.20 -45.22
CA ALA A 95 -25.57 -20.30 -45.92
C ALA A 95 -26.61 -21.36 -46.36
N PRO A 96 -26.58 -21.80 -47.64
CA PRO A 96 -27.48 -22.84 -48.13
C PRO A 96 -27.14 -24.24 -47.60
N PHE A 97 -25.93 -24.44 -47.07
CA PHE A 97 -25.47 -25.72 -46.52
C PHE A 97 -24.72 -25.49 -45.20
N GLN A 98 -24.88 -26.44 -44.26
CA GLN A 98 -24.29 -26.34 -42.92
C GLN A 98 -22.91 -26.98 -42.85
N THR A 99 -22.69 -28.09 -43.56
CA THR A 99 -21.41 -28.82 -43.56
C THR A 99 -20.87 -29.04 -44.97
N ILE A 100 -19.54 -29.27 -45.06
CA ILE A 100 -18.89 -29.60 -46.33
C ILE A 100 -19.40 -30.95 -46.88
N ALA A 101 -19.74 -31.90 -45.99
CA ALA A 101 -20.25 -33.21 -46.37
C ALA A 101 -21.62 -33.10 -47.05
N ASP A 102 -22.48 -32.20 -46.59
CA ASP A 102 -23.80 -31.96 -47.20
C ASP A 102 -23.64 -31.41 -48.62
N VAL A 103 -22.73 -30.45 -48.80
CA VAL A 103 -22.42 -29.89 -50.13
C VAL A 103 -21.87 -30.96 -51.07
N ASP A 104 -20.92 -31.78 -50.58
CA ASP A 104 -20.30 -32.82 -51.39
C ASP A 104 -21.31 -33.91 -51.80
N THR A 105 -22.29 -34.21 -50.95
CA THR A 105 -23.37 -35.15 -51.25
C THR A 105 -24.35 -34.56 -52.28
N ALA A 106 -24.70 -33.28 -52.15
CA ALA A 106 -25.58 -32.58 -53.09
C ALA A 106 -24.94 -32.46 -54.48
N ILE A 107 -23.64 -32.13 -54.55
CA ILE A 107 -22.89 -32.09 -55.81
C ILE A 107 -22.89 -33.47 -56.48
N LYS A 108 -22.56 -34.54 -55.75
CA LYS A 108 -22.55 -35.91 -56.30
C LYS A 108 -23.92 -36.34 -56.83
N SER A 109 -24.99 -35.97 -56.14
CA SER A 109 -26.36 -36.26 -56.59
C SER A 109 -26.68 -35.57 -57.92
N LEU A 110 -26.31 -34.30 -58.08
CA LEU A 110 -26.49 -33.57 -59.33
C LEU A 110 -25.59 -34.10 -60.46
N ASP A 111 -24.33 -34.42 -60.16
CA ASP A 111 -23.41 -35.02 -61.13
C ASP A 111 -23.99 -36.34 -61.69
N LEU A 112 -24.49 -37.23 -60.82
CA LEU A 112 -25.14 -38.49 -61.24
C LEU A 112 -26.40 -38.27 -62.09
N GLN A 113 -27.20 -37.25 -61.78
CA GLN A 113 -28.40 -36.93 -62.57
C GLN A 113 -28.04 -36.42 -63.96
N VAL A 114 -26.98 -35.61 -64.09
CA VAL A 114 -26.47 -35.15 -65.38
C VAL A 114 -25.87 -36.30 -66.18
N GLU A 115 -25.07 -37.17 -65.54
CA GLU A 115 -24.45 -38.33 -66.19
C GLU A 115 -25.47 -39.38 -66.66
N SER A 116 -26.62 -39.49 -65.99
CA SER A 116 -27.68 -40.45 -66.36
C SER A 116 -28.35 -40.15 -67.71
N GLY A 117 -28.20 -38.92 -68.24
CA GLY A 117 -28.83 -38.48 -69.50
C GLY A 117 -30.35 -38.43 -69.48
N ALA A 118 -30.99 -38.58 -68.31
CA ALA A 118 -32.45 -38.57 -68.15
C ALA A 118 -33.05 -37.14 -68.10
N LEU A 119 -32.20 -36.11 -68.05
CA LEU A 119 -32.60 -34.71 -67.94
C LEU A 119 -32.80 -34.07 -69.31
N THR A 120 -33.72 -33.11 -69.38
CA THR A 120 -33.80 -32.23 -70.56
C THR A 120 -32.60 -31.28 -70.59
N ILE A 121 -32.21 -30.80 -71.78
CA ILE A 121 -31.08 -29.86 -71.97
C ILE A 121 -31.19 -28.62 -71.05
N VAL A 122 -32.42 -28.16 -70.77
CA VAL A 122 -32.67 -27.04 -69.85
C VAL A 122 -32.37 -27.42 -68.40
N GLN A 123 -32.76 -28.62 -67.98
CA GLN A 123 -32.48 -29.14 -66.63
C GLN A 123 -31.00 -29.46 -66.45
N GLU A 124 -30.30 -30.00 -67.45
CA GLU A 124 -28.86 -30.22 -67.40
C GLU A 124 -28.09 -28.90 -67.22
N LYS A 125 -28.44 -27.87 -68.00
CA LYS A 125 -27.84 -26.54 -67.83
C LYS A 125 -28.06 -25.96 -66.43
N ARG A 126 -29.25 -26.18 -65.86
CA ARG A 126 -29.56 -25.76 -64.49
C ARG A 126 -28.76 -26.54 -63.45
N ALA A 127 -28.68 -27.87 -63.59
CA ALA A 127 -27.90 -28.72 -62.70
C ALA A 127 -26.41 -28.35 -62.71
N ILE A 128 -25.84 -28.08 -63.89
CA ILE A 128 -24.45 -27.61 -64.04
C ILE A 128 -24.24 -26.24 -63.35
N ALA A 129 -25.21 -25.32 -63.49
CA ALA A 129 -25.15 -24.04 -62.79
C ALA A 129 -25.21 -24.22 -61.26
N ASP A 130 -26.12 -25.06 -60.76
CA ASP A 130 -26.27 -25.37 -59.34
C ASP A 130 -24.99 -26.03 -58.78
N ILE A 131 -24.37 -26.98 -59.49
CA ILE A 131 -23.06 -27.57 -59.11
C ILE A 131 -21.99 -26.49 -58.94
N SER A 132 -21.92 -25.51 -59.84
CA SER A 132 -20.97 -24.39 -59.73
C SER A 132 -21.22 -23.54 -58.48
N THR A 133 -22.49 -23.25 -58.17
CA THR A 133 -22.86 -22.54 -56.94
C THR A 133 -22.51 -23.34 -55.68
N PHE A 134 -22.71 -24.67 -55.70
CA PHE A 134 -22.40 -25.55 -54.58
C PHE A 134 -20.90 -25.65 -54.34
N LYS A 135 -20.09 -25.73 -55.40
CA LYS A 135 -18.61 -25.66 -55.30
C LYS A 135 -18.15 -24.34 -54.66
N SER A 136 -18.81 -23.23 -54.98
CA SER A 136 -18.54 -21.92 -54.36
C SER A 136 -18.93 -21.91 -52.87
N ALA A 137 -20.09 -22.47 -52.52
CA ALA A 137 -20.52 -22.63 -51.13
C ALA A 137 -19.55 -23.53 -50.33
N ARG A 138 -19.01 -24.60 -50.93
CA ARG A 138 -17.98 -25.45 -50.32
C ARG A 138 -16.73 -24.66 -49.95
N LYS A 139 -16.27 -23.78 -50.85
CA LYS A 139 -15.09 -22.93 -50.60
C LYS A 139 -15.35 -21.97 -49.44
N ALA A 140 -16.53 -21.34 -49.40
CA ALA A 140 -16.93 -20.46 -48.29
C ALA A 140 -16.95 -21.20 -46.94
N LEU A 141 -17.47 -22.43 -46.90
CA LEU A 141 -17.45 -23.27 -45.69
C LEU A 141 -16.04 -23.60 -45.21
N LYS A 142 -15.09 -23.87 -46.13
CA LYS A 142 -13.68 -24.10 -45.75
C LYS A 142 -13.05 -22.87 -45.10
N VAL A 143 -13.28 -21.68 -45.67
CA VAL A 143 -12.78 -20.42 -45.09
C VAL A 143 -13.38 -20.21 -43.70
N ARG A 144 -14.69 -20.43 -43.52
CA ARG A 144 -15.35 -20.34 -42.22
C ARG A 144 -14.73 -21.27 -41.17
N LEU A 145 -14.43 -22.53 -41.50
CA LEU A 145 -13.80 -23.45 -40.57
C LEU A 145 -12.42 -22.96 -40.10
N VAL A 146 -11.64 -22.34 -41.00
CA VAL A 146 -10.35 -21.74 -40.64
C VAL A 146 -10.55 -20.57 -39.68
N GLU A 147 -11.56 -19.73 -39.92
CA GLU A 147 -11.89 -18.61 -39.03
C GLU A 147 -12.41 -19.07 -37.66
N GLU A 148 -13.21 -20.13 -37.61
CA GLU A 148 -13.69 -20.75 -36.35
C GLU A 148 -12.52 -21.29 -35.51
N LEU A 149 -11.54 -21.93 -36.15
CA LEU A 149 -10.31 -22.38 -35.48
C LEU A 149 -9.47 -21.20 -34.99
N ALA A 150 -9.38 -20.11 -35.75
CA ALA A 150 -8.69 -18.90 -35.33
C ALA A 150 -9.35 -18.27 -34.09
N ILE A 151 -10.69 -18.20 -34.05
CA ILE A 151 -11.45 -17.74 -32.89
C ILE A 151 -11.18 -18.60 -31.65
N GLN A 152 -11.13 -19.93 -31.80
CA GLN A 152 -10.83 -20.81 -30.67
C GLN A 152 -9.44 -20.56 -30.10
N LYS A 153 -8.44 -20.35 -30.96
CA LYS A 153 -7.08 -20.00 -30.53
C LYS A 153 -7.02 -18.63 -29.84
N GLU A 154 -7.72 -17.63 -30.36
CA GLU A 154 -7.81 -16.31 -29.73
C GLU A 154 -8.49 -16.36 -28.36
N ARG A 155 -9.55 -17.15 -28.21
CA ARG A 155 -10.19 -17.37 -26.91
C ARG A 155 -9.27 -18.04 -25.91
N ALA A 156 -8.56 -19.09 -26.32
CA ALA A 156 -7.58 -19.76 -25.48
C ALA A 156 -6.47 -18.78 -25.02
N ARG A 157 -5.95 -17.95 -25.93
CA ARG A 157 -4.98 -16.89 -25.59
C ARG A 157 -5.55 -15.86 -24.61
N ALA A 158 -6.81 -15.45 -24.78
CA ALA A 158 -7.44 -14.54 -23.82
C ALA A 158 -7.59 -15.17 -22.43
N ASP A 159 -7.84 -16.47 -22.35
CA ASP A 159 -7.91 -17.20 -21.08
C ASP A 159 -6.53 -17.36 -20.43
N GLU A 160 -5.48 -17.63 -21.21
CA GLU A 160 -4.09 -17.63 -20.73
C GLU A 160 -3.66 -16.26 -20.19
N LEU A 161 -4.03 -15.16 -20.86
CA LEU A 161 -3.75 -13.81 -20.35
C LEU A 161 -4.57 -13.47 -19.08
N ARG A 162 -5.75 -14.09 -18.92
CA ARG A 162 -6.56 -13.94 -17.69
C ARG A 162 -5.94 -14.66 -16.51
N THR A 163 -5.35 -15.84 -16.71
CA THR A 163 -4.66 -16.55 -15.62
C THR A 163 -3.41 -15.80 -15.18
N GLU A 164 -2.71 -15.11 -16.08
CA GLU A 164 -1.59 -14.23 -15.75
C GLU A 164 -2.01 -13.01 -14.89
N LEU A 165 -3.27 -12.59 -14.93
CA LEU A 165 -3.81 -11.51 -14.08
C LEU A 165 -4.07 -11.93 -12.62
N GLU A 166 -4.16 -13.24 -12.35
CA GLU A 166 -4.35 -13.80 -11.01
C GLU A 166 -3.01 -13.86 -10.27
N ASP A 167 -2.52 -12.69 -9.89
CA ASP A 167 -1.19 -12.50 -9.31
C ASP A 167 -1.26 -12.47 -7.75
N PRO A 168 -0.86 -13.55 -7.04
CA PRO A 168 -0.76 -13.56 -5.58
C PRO A 168 0.32 -12.60 -5.07
N GLU A 169 1.34 -12.29 -5.89
CA GLU A 169 2.40 -11.35 -5.54
C GLU A 169 1.84 -9.94 -5.42
N ALA A 170 0.90 -9.53 -6.28
CA ALA A 170 0.24 -8.24 -6.17
C ALA A 170 -0.50 -8.07 -4.83
N LYS A 171 -1.13 -9.14 -4.33
CA LYS A 171 -1.79 -9.14 -3.01
C LYS A 171 -0.75 -9.10 -1.88
N ALA A 172 0.33 -9.86 -2.00
CA ALA A 172 1.44 -9.83 -1.04
C ALA A 172 2.13 -8.45 -0.97
N LEU A 173 2.29 -7.77 -2.11
CA LEU A 173 2.79 -6.40 -2.20
C LEU A 173 1.85 -5.39 -1.55
N SER A 174 0.53 -5.60 -1.64
CA SER A 174 -0.44 -4.75 -0.92
C SER A 174 -0.37 -4.97 0.59
N ASN A 175 -0.27 -6.23 1.03
CA ASN A 175 -0.19 -6.57 2.46
C ASN A 175 1.11 -6.05 3.09
N SER A 176 2.25 -6.24 2.41
CA SER A 176 3.55 -5.71 2.88
C SER A 176 3.56 -4.18 2.94
N TYR A 177 2.92 -3.51 1.98
CA TYR A 177 2.76 -2.05 2.01
C TYR A 177 2.03 -1.58 3.27
N GLU A 178 0.88 -2.18 3.59
CA GLU A 178 0.11 -1.81 4.78
C GLU A 178 0.88 -2.15 6.06
N ALA A 179 1.51 -3.33 6.14
CA ALA A 179 2.32 -3.73 7.29
C ALA A 179 3.48 -2.75 7.58
N ILE A 180 4.24 -2.37 6.55
CA ILE A 180 5.35 -1.40 6.71
C ILE A 180 4.82 -0.03 7.13
N LYS A 181 3.67 0.38 6.59
CA LYS A 181 3.04 1.66 6.94
C LYS A 181 2.55 1.67 8.39
N GLU A 182 1.91 0.59 8.84
CA GLU A 182 1.48 0.43 10.23
C GLU A 182 2.68 0.47 11.18
N GLU A 183 3.77 -0.25 10.86
CA GLU A 183 5.00 -0.23 11.64
C GLU A 183 5.61 1.18 11.72
N LEU A 184 5.65 1.92 10.60
CA LEU A 184 6.15 3.30 10.57
C LEU A 184 5.29 4.26 11.40
N GLU A 185 3.97 4.09 11.40
CA GLU A 185 3.07 4.90 12.24
C GLU A 185 3.24 4.57 13.73
N GLU A 186 3.42 3.30 14.08
CA GLU A 186 3.67 2.91 15.46
C GLU A 186 5.00 3.45 15.97
N MET A 187 6.07 3.31 15.19
CA MET A 187 7.37 3.91 15.52
C MET A 187 7.31 5.43 15.66
N LYS A 188 6.42 6.09 14.93
CA LYS A 188 6.20 7.53 15.04
C LYS A 188 5.52 7.86 16.37
N LYS A 189 4.46 7.15 16.74
CA LYS A 189 3.78 7.34 18.04
C LYS A 189 4.74 7.10 19.21
N GLU A 190 5.50 6.01 19.18
CA GLU A 190 6.52 5.72 20.20
C GLU A 190 7.54 6.86 20.30
N GLY A 191 7.96 7.41 19.16
CA GLY A 191 8.85 8.57 19.10
C GLY A 191 8.25 9.85 19.67
N ASP A 192 6.98 10.13 19.36
CA ASP A 192 6.24 11.30 19.84
C ASP A 192 6.00 11.22 21.36
N GLU A 193 5.64 10.04 21.87
CA GLU A 193 5.50 9.76 23.31
C GLU A 193 6.84 9.91 24.05
N ALA A 194 7.91 9.34 23.51
CA ALA A 194 9.25 9.49 24.08
C ALA A 194 9.69 10.96 24.11
N TYR A 195 9.36 11.73 23.08
CA TYR A 195 9.64 13.17 23.02
C TYR A 195 8.83 13.95 24.06
N ALA A 196 7.54 13.67 24.19
CA ALA A 196 6.67 14.31 25.19
C ALA A 196 7.14 14.01 26.62
N ASN A 197 7.47 12.74 26.92
CA ASN A 197 8.03 12.33 28.21
C ASN A 197 9.36 13.05 28.50
N ARG A 198 10.22 13.21 27.48
CA ARG A 198 11.48 13.94 27.61
C ARG A 198 11.25 15.43 27.90
N ALA A 199 10.28 16.07 27.24
CA ALA A 199 9.92 17.46 27.53
C ALA A 199 9.47 17.65 28.98
N GLN A 200 8.58 16.77 29.48
CA GLN A 200 8.14 16.80 30.87
C GLN A 200 9.29 16.67 31.88
N LEU A 201 10.26 15.79 31.61
CA LEU A 201 11.44 15.65 32.47
C LEU A 201 12.31 16.92 32.49
N PHE A 202 12.41 17.63 31.37
CA PHE A 202 13.12 18.91 31.33
C PHE A 202 12.38 20.00 32.10
N ASP A 203 11.07 20.09 31.96
CA ASP A 203 10.25 21.02 32.73
C ASP A 203 10.35 20.73 34.24
N GLU A 204 10.32 19.45 34.64
CA GLU A 204 10.52 19.03 36.04
C GLU A 204 11.91 19.41 36.54
N ARG A 205 12.96 19.19 35.74
CA ARG A 205 14.34 19.60 36.08
C ARG A 205 14.40 21.11 36.32
N ASP A 206 13.83 21.90 35.42
CA ASP A 206 13.91 23.37 35.48
C ASP A 206 13.12 23.91 36.67
N ALA A 207 11.96 23.33 36.97
CA ALA A 207 11.19 23.63 38.17
C ALA A 207 11.96 23.29 39.46
N LEU A 208 12.60 22.11 39.53
CA LEU A 208 13.43 21.72 40.68
C LEU A 208 14.63 22.64 40.86
N GLN A 209 15.31 23.01 39.78
CA GLN A 209 16.45 23.93 39.83
C GLN A 209 16.03 25.32 40.30
N LYS A 210 14.90 25.83 39.81
CA LYS A 210 14.34 27.10 40.26
C LYS A 210 14.03 27.06 41.77
N HIS A 211 13.36 26.03 42.24
CA HIS A 211 13.00 25.90 43.65
C HIS A 211 14.25 25.78 44.56
N ILE A 212 15.25 24.99 44.15
CA ILE A 212 16.53 24.92 44.86
C ILE A 212 17.20 26.31 44.95
N SER A 213 17.14 27.09 43.88
CA SER A 213 17.73 28.44 43.83
C SER A 213 17.00 29.39 44.79
N GLU A 214 15.66 29.36 44.80
CA GLU A 214 14.82 30.13 45.73
C GLU A 214 15.09 29.77 47.20
N LEU A 215 15.29 28.48 47.52
CA LEU A 215 15.66 28.05 48.87
C LEU A 215 17.06 28.49 49.27
N HIS A 216 18.03 28.45 48.36
CA HIS A 216 19.37 28.99 48.61
C HIS A 216 19.33 30.50 48.87
N ASP A 217 18.53 31.24 48.11
CA ASP A 217 18.32 32.68 48.31
C ASP A 217 17.64 32.97 49.64
N ARG A 218 16.56 32.24 49.97
CA ARG A 218 15.88 32.35 51.26
C ARG A 218 16.83 32.05 52.42
N ARG A 219 17.65 30.99 52.30
CA ARG A 219 18.67 30.65 53.30
C ARG A 219 19.66 31.80 53.49
N ARG A 220 20.20 32.35 52.40
CA ARG A 220 21.16 33.46 52.43
C ARG A 220 20.55 34.71 53.08
N VAL A 221 19.33 35.07 52.69
CA VAL A 221 18.60 36.22 53.26
C VAL A 221 18.33 35.98 54.75
N GLY A 222 17.84 34.80 55.14
CA GLY A 222 17.57 34.45 56.54
C GLY A 222 18.81 34.50 57.44
N VAL A 223 19.96 34.04 56.93
CA VAL A 223 21.26 34.17 57.60
C VAL A 223 21.62 35.64 57.79
N GLN A 224 21.54 36.44 56.73
CA GLN A 224 21.88 37.86 56.76
C GLN A 224 20.98 38.65 57.72
N THR A 225 19.66 38.45 57.66
CA THR A 225 18.71 39.16 58.53
C THR A 225 18.90 38.81 60.00
N TYR A 226 19.19 37.54 60.32
CA TYR A 226 19.49 37.12 61.69
C TYR A 226 20.77 37.75 62.23
N HIS A 227 21.85 37.75 61.44
CA HIS A 227 23.11 38.39 61.83
C HIS A 227 22.97 39.91 62.00
N ASP A 228 22.30 40.59 61.06
CA ASP A 228 22.02 42.02 61.16
C ASP A 228 21.20 42.35 62.43
N ALA A 229 20.23 41.51 62.79
CA ALA A 229 19.42 41.68 63.99
C ALA A 229 20.24 41.47 65.28
N ILE A 230 21.16 40.50 65.30
CA ILE A 230 22.11 40.29 66.39
C ILE A 230 23.01 41.52 66.57
N ASP A 231 23.59 42.02 65.49
CA ASP A 231 24.52 43.14 65.54
C ASP A 231 23.83 44.43 65.99
N ARG A 232 22.60 44.68 65.52
CA ARG A 232 21.75 45.77 66.03
C ARG A 232 21.42 45.61 67.51
N TYR A 233 21.15 44.39 67.99
CA TYR A 233 20.89 44.14 69.41
C TYR A 233 22.14 44.37 70.27
N ARG A 234 23.31 43.89 69.82
CA ARG A 234 24.60 44.12 70.49
C ARG A 234 24.96 45.60 70.55
N LYS A 235 24.75 46.35 69.46
CA LYS A 235 24.99 47.80 69.42
C LYS A 235 24.10 48.61 70.37
N LYS A 236 22.96 48.07 70.81
CA LYS A 236 22.08 48.71 71.82
C LYS A 236 22.47 48.38 73.26
N LEU A 237 23.33 47.37 73.46
CA LEU A 237 23.82 46.95 74.77
C LEU A 237 25.16 47.58 75.15
N ASN A 238 25.85 48.17 74.17
CA ASN A 238 27.05 48.98 74.32
C ASN A 238 26.66 50.47 74.26
#